data_AF-A0A4R8DX36-F1
#
_entry.id   AF-A0A4R8DX36-F1
#
_cell.length_a   1.000
_cell.length_b   1.000
_cell.length_c   1.000
_cell.angle_alpha   90.00
_cell.angle_beta   90.00
_cell.angle_gamma   90.00
#
_symmetry.space_group_name_H-M   'P 1'
#
loop_
_entity.id
_entity.type
_entity.pdbx_description
1 polymer ?
#
loop_
_entity_poly.entity_id
_entity_poly.type
_entity_poly.pdbx_seq_one_letter_code
_entity_poly.pdbx_strand_id
1 'polypeptide(L)' 'MGWFIFLVLVVGAIAAYKYRVPLLAKILGQPPQRIQRAIDRKKGK' A
#
# COMPACT_ATOMS: atom_id res chain seq x y z
N MET A 1 12.59 16.99 18.41
CA MET A 1 13.22 16.65 17.12
C MET A 1 13.12 15.16 16.77
N GLY A 2 13.47 14.22 17.68
CA GLY A 2 13.37 12.76 17.39
C GLY A 2 11.97 12.22 17.08
N TRP A 3 10.91 12.81 17.65
CA TRP A 3 9.52 12.41 17.36
C TRP A 3 9.12 12.59 15.89
N PHE A 4 9.65 13.60 15.21
CA PHE A 4 9.34 13.88 13.81
C PHE A 4 9.96 12.81 12.89
N ILE A 5 11.20 12.41 13.17
CA ILE A 5 11.87 11.29 12.48
C ILE A 5 11.07 9.99 12.65
N PHE A 6 10.60 9.72 13.88
CA PHE A 6 9.78 8.54 14.14
C PHE A 6 8.49 8.55 13.33
N LEU A 7 7.80 9.69 13.27
CA LEU A 7 6.55 9.85 12.53
C LEU A 7 6.77 9.64 11.01
N VAL A 8 7.84 10.20 10.44
CA VAL A 8 8.21 9.99 9.03
C VAL A 8 8.53 8.52 8.75
N LEU A 9 9.25 7.84 9.63
CA LEU A 9 9.55 6.41 9.50
C LEU A 9 8.28 5.55 9.52
N VAL A 10 7.38 5.81 10.47
CA VAL A 10 6.12 5.07 10.59
C VAL A 10 5.24 5.30 9.35
N VAL A 11 5.08 6.56 8.92
CA VAL A 11 4.29 6.88 7.72
C VAL A 11 4.91 6.26 6.47
N GLY A 12 6.24 6.33 6.32
CA GLY A 12 6.96 5.70 5.22
C GLY A 12 6.78 4.19 5.19
N ALA A 13 6.89 3.52 6.35
CA ALA A 13 6.68 2.08 6.47
C ALA A 13 5.24 1.67 6.12
N ILE A 14 4.23 2.40 6.61
CA ILE A 14 2.82 2.14 6.31
C ILE A 14 2.53 2.36 4.82
N ALA A 15 3.05 3.45 4.24
CA ALA A 15 2.90 3.74 2.82
C ALA A 15 3.55 2.62 1.99
N ALA A 16 4.79 2.25 2.27
CA ALA A 16 5.46 1.14 1.59
C ALA A 16 4.64 -0.16 1.68
N TYR A 17 4.12 -0.48 2.87
CA TYR A 17 3.31 -1.69 3.06
C TYR A 17 1.99 -1.66 2.28
N LYS A 18 1.29 -0.51 2.27
CA LYS A 18 0.00 -0.35 1.59
C LYS A 18 0.14 -0.26 0.07
N TYR A 19 1.19 0.41 -0.41
CA TYR A 19 1.40 0.67 -1.83
C TYR A 19 2.19 -0.41 -2.57
N ARG A 20 2.80 -1.40 -1.88
CA ARG A 20 3.55 -2.50 -2.52
C ARG A 20 2.76 -3.21 -3.62
N VAL A 21 1.50 -3.56 -3.35
CA VAL A 21 0.64 -4.33 -4.24
C VAL A 21 0.17 -3.49 -5.43
N PRO A 22 -0.37 -2.27 -5.25
CA PRO A 22 -0.75 -1.44 -6.39
C PRO A 22 0.44 -0.97 -7.22
N LEU A 23 1.65 -0.81 -6.66
CA LEU A 23 2.85 -0.53 -7.46
C LEU A 23 3.19 -1.70 -8.38
N LEU A 24 3.27 -2.91 -7.84
CA LEU A 24 3.53 -4.12 -8.62
C LEU A 24 2.46 -4.33 -9.68
N ALA A 25 1.18 -4.12 -9.34
CA ALA A 25 0.10 -4.18 -10.31
C ALA A 25 0.24 -3.16 -11.43
N LYS A 26 0.69 -1.94 -11.12
CA LYS A 26 0.94 -0.89 -12.14
C LYS A 26 2.05 -1.30 -13.10
N ILE A 27 3.13 -1.88 -12.59
CA ILE A 27 4.25 -2.40 -13.39
C ILE A 27 3.79 -3.59 -14.24
N LEU A 28 2.97 -4.47 -13.69
CA LEU A 28 2.41 -5.64 -14.37
C LEU A 28 1.25 -5.30 -15.32
N GLY A 29 0.90 -4.02 -15.49
CA GLY A 29 -0.21 -3.57 -16.34
C GLY A 29 -1.59 -4.03 -15.86
N GLN A 30 -1.71 -4.47 -14.60
CA GLN A 30 -2.97 -4.96 -14.06
C GLN A 30 -3.92 -3.80 -13.77
N PRO A 31 -5.19 -3.87 -14.23
CA PRO A 31 -6.15 -2.81 -14.03
C PRO A 31 -6.40 -2.57 -12.53
N PRO A 32 -6.27 -1.31 -12.06
CA PRO A 32 -6.32 -0.98 -10.64
C PRO A 32 -7.67 -1.36 -10.00
N GLN A 33 -8.76 -1.34 -10.78
CA GLN A 33 -10.08 -1.76 -10.30
C GLN A 33 -10.15 -3.25 -9.91
N ARG A 34 -9.44 -4.14 -10.61
CA ARG A 34 -9.44 -5.59 -10.27
C ARG A 34 -8.63 -5.86 -9.01
N ILE A 35 -7.49 -5.20 -8.87
CA ILE A 35 -6.61 -5.32 -7.69
C ILE A 35 -7.31 -4.79 -6.45
N GLN A 36 -7.95 -3.62 -6.56
CA GLN A 36 -8.66 -3.03 -5.44
C GLN A 36 -9.83 -3.91 -5.00
N ARG A 37 -10.62 -4.49 -5.92
CA ARG A 37 -11.65 -5.50 -5.59
C ARG A 37 -11.07 -6.77 -4.95
N ALA A 38 -9.91 -7.25 -5.40
CA ALA A 38 -9.27 -8.43 -4.84
C ALA A 38 -8.74 -8.18 -3.42
N ILE A 39 -8.14 -7.01 -3.19
CA ILE A 39 -7.70 -6.57 -1.86
C ILE A 39 -8.90 -6.40 -0.93
N ASP A 40 -9.97 -5.76 -1.41
CA ASP A 40 -11.18 -5.49 -0.63
C ASP A 40 -11.91 -6.79 -0.24
N ARG A 41 -12.05 -7.74 -1.18
CA ARG A 41 -12.55 -9.10 -0.89
C ARG A 41 -11.74 -9.84 0.16
N LYS A 42 -10.42 -9.63 0.21
CA LYS A 42 -9.52 -10.30 1.16
C LYS A 42 -9.49 -9.63 2.52
N LYS A 43 -9.89 -8.35 2.61
CA LYS A 43 -9.96 -7.57 3.85
C LYS A 43 -11.31 -7.72 4.55
N GLY A 44 -12.38 -8.06 3.82
CA GLY A 44 -13.71 -8.32 4.35
C GLY A 44 -13.94 -9.73 4.94
N LYS A 45 -12.91 -10.56 5.03
CA LYS A 45 -12.89 -11.84 5.77
C LYS A 45 -11.83 -11.75 6.86
#